data_AF-A0A2J6JCJ5-F1
#
_entry.id   AF-A0A2J6JCJ5-F1
#
_cell.length_a   1.000
_cell.length_b   1.000
_cell.length_c   1.000
_cell.angle_alpha   90.00
_cell.angle_beta   90.00
_cell.angle_gamma   90.00
#
_symmetry.space_group_name_H-M   'P 1'
#
loop_
_entity.id
_entity.type
_entity.pdbx_description
1 polymer ?
#
loop_
_entity_poly.entity_id
_entity_poly.type
_entity_poly.pdbx_seq_one_letter_code
_entity_poly.pdbx_strand_id
1 'polypeptide(L)'
;MIELNWTIWIQFANFFVLLAVLNVILYKPLREVMKRREETVSGGHDRAQELEGQINEKMSRYQEQLQEARARGSEERANLRKAALQEEGTILGAAQEEASRHLQGIKGQVAAEAETAREALKAETDALASQIASRVLGRELK
;
A
#
# COMPACT_ATOMS: atom_id res chain seq x y z
N MET A 1 86.22 25.40 -48.89
CA MET A 1 86.47 24.01 -48.44
C MET A 1 85.72 23.85 -47.13
N ILE A 2 84.98 22.76 -46.96
CA ILE A 2 84.33 22.47 -45.66
C ILE A 2 85.45 22.04 -44.74
N GLU A 3 86.00 22.98 -43.97
CA GLU A 3 86.91 22.63 -42.89
C GLU A 3 86.09 22.03 -41.77
N LEU A 4 86.24 20.72 -41.58
CA LEU A 4 85.60 19.97 -40.51
C LEU A 4 86.31 20.31 -39.19
N ASN A 5 86.06 21.51 -38.69
CA ASN A 5 86.65 22.03 -37.46
C ASN A 5 85.85 21.54 -36.24
N TRP A 6 86.53 21.44 -35.08
CA TRP A 6 85.95 21.04 -33.77
C TRP A 6 84.67 21.80 -33.41
N THR A 7 84.49 23.00 -33.94
CA THR A 7 83.28 23.84 -33.85
C THR A 7 81.99 23.12 -34.24
N ILE A 8 82.03 22.14 -35.16
CA ILE A 8 80.84 21.37 -35.55
C ILE A 8 80.31 20.54 -34.38
N TRP A 9 81.20 19.94 -33.57
CA TRP A 9 80.81 19.21 -32.36
C TRP A 9 80.16 20.13 -31.32
N ILE A 10 80.70 21.34 -31.16
CA ILE A 10 80.12 22.38 -30.29
C ILE A 10 78.74 22.81 -30.80
N GLN A 11 78.56 22.93 -32.12
CA GLN A 11 77.28 23.29 -32.73
C GLN A 11 76.22 22.19 -32.55
N PHE A 12 76.60 20.91 -32.68
CA PHE A 12 75.71 19.80 -32.34
C PHE A 12 75.35 19.78 -30.87
N ALA A 13 76.32 19.97 -29.97
CA ALA A 13 76.04 20.08 -28.54
C ALA A 13 75.05 21.21 -28.25
N ASN A 14 75.23 22.39 -28.87
CA ASN A 14 74.30 23.52 -28.74
C ASN A 14 72.89 23.18 -29.28
N PHE A 15 72.81 22.52 -30.44
CA PHE A 15 71.53 22.07 -31.01
C PHE A 15 70.79 21.10 -30.09
N PHE A 16 71.48 20.11 -29.52
CA PHE A 16 70.87 19.16 -28.59
C PHE A 16 70.46 19.82 -27.28
N VAL A 17 71.25 20.76 -26.76
CA VAL A 17 70.87 21.56 -25.58
C VAL A 17 69.62 22.38 -25.88
N LEU A 18 69.57 23.08 -27.03
CA LEU A 18 68.40 23.84 -27.45
C LEU A 18 67.16 22.95 -27.61
N LEU A 19 67.33 21.76 -28.21
CA LEU A 19 66.26 20.79 -28.39
C LEU A 19 65.74 20.26 -27.05
N ALA A 20 66.63 19.98 -26.09
CA ALA A 20 66.24 19.58 -24.74
C ALA A 20 65.47 20.69 -24.01
N VAL A 21 65.96 21.94 -24.10
CA VAL A 21 65.29 23.12 -23.55
C VAL A 21 63.91 23.31 -24.18
N LEU A 22 63.80 23.22 -25.49
CA LEU A 22 62.53 23.37 -26.21
C LEU A 22 61.54 22.24 -25.88
N ASN A 23 62.03 21.02 -25.70
CA ASN A 23 61.22 19.89 -25.28
C ASN A 23 60.58 20.12 -23.90
N VAL A 24 61.37 20.64 -22.95
CA VAL A 24 60.89 20.92 -21.59
C VAL A 24 59.98 22.14 -21.54
N ILE A 25 60.32 23.22 -22.24
CA ILE A 25 59.61 24.51 -22.15
C ILE A 25 58.38 24.58 -23.06
N LEU A 26 58.38 23.95 -24.24
CA LEU A 26 57.26 24.03 -25.19
C LEU A 26 56.52 22.70 -25.37
N TYR A 27 57.21 21.63 -25.74
CA TYR A 27 56.52 20.40 -26.17
C TYR A 27 55.78 19.70 -25.01
N LYS A 28 56.39 19.65 -23.82
CA LYS A 28 55.73 19.12 -22.62
C LYS A 28 54.45 19.89 -22.25
N PRO A 29 54.48 21.21 -21.99
CA PRO A 29 53.27 21.93 -21.61
C PRO A 29 52.21 21.96 -22.72
N LEU A 30 52.62 22.00 -24.00
CA LEU A 30 51.66 21.95 -25.11
C LEU A 30 50.89 20.62 -25.15
N ARG A 31 51.58 19.49 -24.95
CA ARG A 31 50.93 18.17 -24.86
C ARG A 31 50.00 18.07 -23.66
N GLU A 32 50.40 18.65 -22.53
CA GLU A 32 49.58 18.64 -21.33
C GLU A 32 48.30 19.47 -21.49
N VAL A 33 48.37 20.63 -22.14
CA VAL A 33 47.17 21.44 -22.47
C VAL A 33 46.25 20.70 -23.45
N MET A 34 46.80 20.03 -24.47
CA MET A 34 46.03 19.21 -25.40
C MET A 34 45.30 18.07 -24.68
N LYS A 35 46.02 17.32 -23.84
CA LYS A 35 45.44 16.22 -23.05
C LYS A 35 44.38 16.71 -22.08
N ARG A 36 44.62 17.85 -21.41
CA ARG A 36 43.66 18.45 -20.48
C ARG A 36 42.38 18.91 -21.18
N ARG A 37 42.49 19.44 -22.41
CA ARG A 37 41.32 19.77 -23.24
C ARG A 37 40.54 18.52 -23.64
N GLU A 38 41.24 17.48 -24.07
CA GLU A 38 40.63 16.20 -24.43
C GLU A 38 39.91 15.57 -23.23
N GLU A 39 40.55 15.50 -22.06
CA GLU A 39 39.97 14.99 -20.81
C GLU A 39 38.75 15.81 -20.34
N THR A 40 38.79 17.14 -20.50
CA THR A 40 37.66 18.00 -20.10
C THR A 40 36.44 17.79 -21.00
N VAL A 41 36.66 17.66 -22.31
CA VAL A 41 35.57 17.48 -23.29
C VAL A 41 35.02 16.06 -23.26
N SER A 42 35.89 15.04 -23.35
CA SER A 42 35.49 13.63 -23.31
C SER A 42 34.91 13.26 -21.94
N GLY A 43 35.60 13.60 -20.85
CA GLY A 43 35.13 13.31 -19.50
C GLY A 43 33.87 14.08 -19.12
N GLY A 44 33.61 15.24 -19.72
CA GLY A 44 32.33 15.94 -19.58
C GLY A 44 31.19 15.19 -20.27
N HIS A 45 31.43 14.67 -21.47
CA HIS A 45 30.45 13.90 -22.24
C HIS A 45 30.13 12.55 -21.57
N ASP A 46 31.15 11.81 -21.14
CA ASP A 46 30.99 10.50 -20.48
C ASP A 46 30.22 10.65 -19.17
N ARG A 47 30.54 11.67 -18.36
CA ARG A 47 29.78 11.97 -17.13
C ARG A 47 28.33 12.34 -17.41
N ALA A 48 28.07 13.08 -18.49
CA ALA A 48 26.71 13.44 -18.86
C ALA A 48 25.90 12.19 -19.24
N GLN A 49 26.48 11.29 -20.06
CA GLN A 49 25.84 10.02 -20.41
C GLN A 49 25.62 9.12 -19.19
N GLU A 50 26.62 9.02 -18.29
CA GLU A 50 26.48 8.25 -17.06
C GLU A 50 25.37 8.80 -16.18
N LEU A 51 25.30 10.12 -16.03
CA LEU A 51 24.27 10.78 -15.23
C LEU A 51 22.88 10.57 -15.83
N GLU A 52 22.75 10.67 -17.16
CA GLU A 52 21.49 10.40 -17.87
C GLU A 52 21.04 8.94 -17.69
N GLY A 53 21.98 7.99 -17.78
CA GLY A 53 21.73 6.58 -17.50
C GLY A 53 21.25 6.36 -16.06
N GLN A 54 21.92 6.97 -15.07
CA GLN A 54 21.52 6.89 -13.67
C GLN A 54 20.14 7.54 -13.41
N ILE A 55 19.82 8.65 -14.09
CA ILE A 55 18.51 9.30 -13.98
C ILE A 55 17.43 8.38 -14.52
N ASN A 56 17.63 7.79 -15.70
CA ASN A 56 16.67 6.86 -16.30
C ASN A 56 16.44 5.63 -15.43
N GLU A 57 17.52 5.05 -14.88
CA GLU A 57 17.42 3.90 -13.98
C GLU A 57 16.69 4.26 -12.67
N LYS A 58 17.00 5.43 -12.07
CA LYS A 58 16.28 5.92 -10.89
C LYS A 58 14.81 6.20 -11.18
N MET A 59 14.50 6.75 -12.35
CA MET A 59 13.13 7.04 -12.75
C MET A 59 12.33 5.74 -12.97
N SER A 60 12.94 4.73 -13.62
CA SER A 60 12.33 3.41 -13.79
C SER A 60 12.01 2.78 -12.43
N ARG A 61 13.00 2.73 -11.52
CA ARG A 61 12.81 2.22 -10.16
C ARG A 61 11.74 2.98 -9.39
N TYR A 62 11.70 4.30 -9.52
CA TYR A 62 10.68 5.12 -8.87
C TYR A 62 9.27 4.81 -9.40
N GLN A 63 9.13 4.67 -10.72
CA GLN A 63 7.85 4.31 -11.35
C GLN A 63 7.38 2.91 -10.95
N GLU A 64 8.30 1.93 -10.92
CA GLU A 64 8.03 0.57 -10.47
C GLU A 64 7.55 0.56 -9.00
N GLN A 65 8.28 1.23 -8.10
CA GLN A 65 7.90 1.34 -6.69
C GLN A 65 6.55 2.04 -6.51
N LEU A 66 6.26 3.07 -7.30
CA LEU A 66 4.97 3.75 -7.26
C LEU A 66 3.83 2.84 -7.73
N GLN A 67 4.04 2.08 -8.79
CA GLN A 67 3.06 1.12 -9.30
C GLN A 67 2.82 0.00 -8.27
N GLU A 68 3.89 -0.53 -7.69
CA GLU A 68 3.82 -1.55 -6.66
C GLU A 68 3.09 -1.05 -5.40
N ALA A 69 3.41 0.16 -4.93
CA ALA A 69 2.72 0.77 -3.79
C ALA A 69 1.21 0.97 -4.07
N ARG A 70 0.85 1.38 -5.28
CA ARG A 70 -0.57 1.49 -5.70
C ARG A 70 -1.26 0.14 -5.75
N ALA A 71 -0.60 -0.89 -6.28
CA ALA A 71 -1.14 -2.24 -6.34
C ALA A 71 -1.39 -2.79 -4.92
N ARG A 72 -0.38 -2.73 -4.05
CA ARG A 72 -0.50 -3.14 -2.64
C ARG A 72 -1.59 -2.36 -1.90
N GLY A 73 -1.67 -1.04 -2.10
CA GLY A 73 -2.72 -0.22 -1.49
C GLY A 73 -4.12 -0.58 -2.00
N SER A 74 -4.27 -0.91 -3.28
CA SER A 74 -5.54 -1.37 -3.85
C SER A 74 -5.94 -2.75 -3.31
N GLU A 75 -4.98 -3.67 -3.20
CA GLU A 75 -5.18 -5.00 -2.65
C GLU A 75 -5.60 -4.94 -1.18
N GLU A 76 -4.89 -4.15 -0.36
CA GLU A 76 -5.20 -3.97 1.05
C GLU A 76 -6.60 -3.37 1.24
N ARG A 77 -6.97 -2.37 0.45
CA ARG A 77 -8.33 -1.80 0.46
C ARG A 77 -9.39 -2.84 0.08
N ALA A 78 -9.12 -3.70 -0.89
CA ALA A 78 -10.04 -4.76 -1.29
C ALA A 78 -10.19 -5.81 -0.18
N ASN A 79 -9.09 -6.18 0.47
CA ASN A 79 -9.08 -7.11 1.61
C ASN A 79 -9.86 -6.56 2.80
N LEU A 80 -9.60 -5.31 3.19
CA LEU A 80 -10.35 -4.63 4.26
C LEU A 80 -11.84 -4.54 3.94
N ARG A 81 -12.21 -4.20 2.70
CA ARG A 81 -13.62 -4.15 2.29
C ARG A 81 -14.28 -5.52 2.35
N LYS A 82 -13.58 -6.58 1.93
CA LYS A 82 -14.09 -7.95 2.00
C LYS A 82 -14.27 -8.40 3.45
N ALA A 83 -13.30 -8.12 4.32
CA ALA A 83 -13.39 -8.41 5.75
C ALA A 83 -14.56 -7.68 6.40
N ALA A 84 -14.72 -6.38 6.11
CA ALA A 84 -15.84 -5.58 6.62
C ALA A 84 -17.20 -6.13 6.18
N LEU A 85 -17.36 -6.53 4.91
CA LEU A 85 -18.61 -7.13 4.42
C LEU A 85 -18.91 -8.49 5.08
N GLN A 86 -17.87 -9.28 5.35
CA GLN A 86 -18.03 -10.57 6.03
C GLN A 86 -18.41 -10.38 7.51
N GLU A 87 -17.80 -9.39 8.17
CA GLU A 87 -18.14 -9.02 9.55
C GLU A 87 -19.56 -8.45 9.63
N GLU A 88 -19.93 -7.55 8.72
CA GLU A 88 -21.29 -7.02 8.61
C GLU A 88 -22.32 -8.14 8.44
N GLY A 89 -22.06 -9.09 7.53
CA GLY A 89 -22.92 -10.25 7.33
C GLY A 89 -23.04 -11.13 8.59
N THR A 90 -21.96 -11.27 9.35
CA THR A 90 -21.94 -12.03 10.61
C THR A 90 -22.77 -11.33 11.70
N ILE A 91 -22.60 -10.02 11.85
CA ILE A 91 -23.33 -9.20 12.83
C ILE A 91 -24.82 -9.19 12.50
N LEU A 92 -25.18 -8.94 11.23
CA LEU A 92 -26.57 -8.94 10.78
C LEU A 92 -27.21 -10.31 10.93
N GLY A 93 -26.49 -11.39 10.58
CA GLY A 93 -26.96 -12.76 10.77
C GLY A 93 -27.23 -13.08 12.24
N ALA A 94 -26.30 -12.73 13.14
CA ALA A 94 -26.46 -12.93 14.58
C ALA A 94 -27.64 -12.12 15.14
N ALA A 95 -27.77 -10.85 14.75
CA ALA A 95 -28.88 -9.99 15.17
C ALA A 95 -30.24 -10.53 14.68
N GLN A 96 -30.30 -11.05 13.46
CA GLN A 96 -31.52 -11.64 12.90
C GLN A 96 -31.89 -12.95 13.61
N GLU A 97 -30.90 -13.76 13.97
CA GLU A 97 -31.10 -14.99 14.75
C GLU A 97 -31.60 -14.66 16.16
N GLU A 98 -30.97 -13.70 16.84
CA GLU A 98 -31.38 -13.24 18.17
C GLU A 98 -32.80 -12.67 18.17
N ALA A 99 -33.14 -11.84 17.17
CA ALA A 99 -34.48 -11.31 16.98
C ALA A 99 -35.51 -12.45 16.76
N SER A 100 -35.15 -13.47 15.97
CA SER A 100 -36.01 -14.64 15.73
C SER A 100 -36.23 -15.45 17.00
N ARG A 101 -35.18 -15.68 17.81
CA ARG A 101 -35.29 -16.33 19.12
C ARG A 101 -36.17 -15.54 20.09
N HIS A 102 -35.99 -14.21 20.14
CA HIS A 102 -36.82 -13.33 20.96
C HIS A 102 -38.30 -13.42 20.55
N LEU A 103 -38.60 -13.34 19.25
CA LEU A 103 -39.97 -13.46 18.74
C LEU A 103 -40.58 -14.83 19.05
N GLN A 104 -39.82 -15.92 18.94
CA GLN A 104 -40.30 -17.25 19.33
C GLN A 104 -40.59 -17.33 20.84
N GLY A 105 -39.71 -16.77 21.67
CA GLY A 105 -39.92 -16.69 23.12
C GLY A 105 -41.19 -15.92 23.49
N ILE A 106 -41.40 -14.74 22.90
CA ILE A 106 -42.60 -13.93 23.11
C ILE A 106 -43.85 -14.68 22.65
N LYS A 107 -43.83 -15.31 21.47
CA LYS A 107 -44.97 -16.11 20.99
C LYS A 107 -45.30 -17.26 21.94
N GLY A 108 -44.29 -17.92 22.51
CA GLY A 108 -44.48 -18.96 23.52
C GLY A 108 -45.12 -18.43 24.81
N GLN A 109 -44.65 -17.28 25.30
CA GLN A 109 -45.22 -16.61 26.48
C GLN A 109 -46.68 -16.20 26.24
N VAL A 110 -46.98 -15.56 25.11
CA VAL A 110 -48.35 -15.16 24.74
C VAL A 110 -49.27 -16.38 24.62
N ALA A 111 -48.79 -17.49 24.06
CA ALA A 111 -49.57 -18.72 23.99
C ALA A 111 -49.87 -19.31 25.39
N ALA A 112 -48.90 -19.29 26.29
CA ALA A 112 -49.08 -19.75 27.67
C ALA A 112 -50.06 -18.84 28.44
N GLU A 113 -49.91 -17.52 28.32
CA GLU A 113 -50.82 -16.53 28.92
C GLU A 113 -52.25 -16.71 28.40
N ALA A 114 -52.41 -16.89 27.09
CA ALA A 114 -53.72 -17.14 26.48
C ALA A 114 -54.39 -18.41 27.02
N GLU A 115 -53.64 -19.49 27.23
CA GLU A 115 -54.19 -20.72 27.79
C GLU A 115 -54.59 -20.52 29.27
N THR A 116 -53.76 -19.87 30.08
CA THR A 116 -54.10 -19.54 31.47
C THR A 116 -55.34 -18.64 31.59
N ALA A 117 -55.47 -17.63 30.71
CA ALA A 117 -56.65 -16.77 30.67
C ALA A 117 -57.91 -17.56 30.25
N ARG A 118 -57.76 -18.52 29.33
CA ARG A 118 -58.85 -19.39 28.88
C ARG A 118 -59.33 -20.33 29.97
N GLU A 119 -58.41 -20.89 30.76
CA GLU A 119 -58.74 -21.72 31.94
C GLU A 119 -59.46 -20.90 33.01
N ALA A 120 -58.97 -19.69 33.32
CA ALA A 120 -59.61 -18.78 34.26
C ALA A 120 -61.04 -18.41 33.83
N LEU A 121 -61.24 -18.05 32.55
CA LEU A 121 -62.56 -17.74 31.99
C LEU A 121 -63.51 -18.93 32.05
N LYS A 122 -63.04 -20.16 31.82
CA LYS A 122 -63.86 -21.37 31.99
C LYS A 122 -64.35 -21.52 33.43
N ALA A 123 -63.45 -21.36 34.41
CA ALA A 123 -63.81 -21.45 35.82
C ALA A 123 -64.82 -20.36 36.23
N GLU A 124 -64.66 -19.13 35.75
CA GLU A 124 -65.64 -18.05 35.96
C GLU A 124 -66.98 -18.33 35.28
N THR A 125 -66.96 -18.91 34.08
CA THR A 125 -68.17 -19.27 33.34
C THR A 125 -68.96 -20.36 34.06
N ASP A 126 -68.28 -21.39 34.60
CA ASP A 126 -68.91 -22.46 35.38
C ASP A 126 -69.51 -21.91 36.68
N ALA A 127 -68.82 -20.98 37.35
CA ALA A 127 -69.32 -20.31 38.54
C ALA A 127 -70.57 -19.46 38.23
N LEU A 128 -70.56 -18.69 37.14
CA LEU A 128 -71.70 -17.91 36.68
C LEU A 128 -72.88 -18.80 36.27
N ALA A 129 -72.62 -19.90 35.57
CA ALA A 129 -73.65 -20.87 35.17
C ALA A 129 -74.32 -21.49 36.40
N SER A 130 -73.56 -21.84 37.44
CA SER A 130 -74.09 -22.34 38.71
C SER A 130 -74.95 -21.30 39.44
N GLN A 131 -74.52 -20.02 39.46
CA GLN A 131 -75.30 -18.93 40.04
C GLN A 131 -76.61 -18.65 39.28
N ILE A 132 -76.61 -18.77 37.95
CA ILE A 132 -77.82 -18.63 37.13
C ILE A 132 -78.75 -19.82 37.39
N ALA A 133 -78.23 -21.04 37.40
CA ALA A 133 -79.01 -22.25 37.65
C ALA A 133 -79.68 -22.20 39.04
N SER A 134 -78.96 -21.78 40.08
CA SER A 134 -79.52 -21.64 41.43
C SER A 134 -80.60 -20.55 41.53
N ARG A 135 -80.44 -19.41 40.83
CA ARG A 135 -81.46 -18.35 40.73
C ARG A 135 -82.72 -18.80 39.97
N VAL A 136 -82.57 -19.56 38.88
CA VAL A 136 -83.69 -20.03 38.06
C VAL A 136 -84.46 -21.18 38.73
N LEU A 137 -83.76 -22.08 39.42
CA LEU A 137 -84.36 -23.25 40.09
C LEU A 137 -84.85 -22.96 41.52
N GLY A 138 -84.51 -21.80 42.09
CA GLY A 138 -85.02 -21.33 43.38
C GLY A 138 -84.58 -22.16 44.59
N ARG A 139 -83.55 -23.02 44.45
CA ARG A 139 -82.94 -23.81 45.51
C ARG A 139 -81.44 -23.91 45.28
N GLU A 140 -80.66 -23.76 46.35
CA GLU A 140 -79.21 -23.89 46.29
C GLU A 140 -78.83 -25.33 45.96
N LEU A 141 -78.11 -25.52 44.86
CA LEU A 141 -77.47 -26.78 44.52
C LEU A 141 -76.14 -26.83 45.27
N LYS A 142 -76.05 -27.75 46.23
CA LYS A 142 -74.85 -28.10 46.99
C LYS A 142 -73.77 -28.67 46.08
#